data_AF-A0A8T5MDM9-F1
#
_entry.id   AF-A0A8T5MDM9-F1
#
_cell.length_a   1.000
_cell.length_b   1.000
_cell.length_c   1.000
_cell.angle_alpha   90.00
_cell.angle_beta   90.00
_cell.angle_gamma   90.00
#
_symmetry.space_group_name_H-M   'P 1'
#
loop_
_entity.id
_entity.type
_entity.pdbx_description
1 polymer ?
#
loop_
_entity_poly.entity_id
_entity_poly.type
_entity_poly.pdbx_seq_one_letter_code
_entity_poly.pdbx_strand_id
1 'polypeptide(L)' 'MKKITKETPIKKILDEHPETIEVLLGYGLNCVNCRFSAYDTLESGLKIHGLEHELELILKDL' A
#
# COMPACT_ATOMS: atom_id res chain seq x y z
N MET A 1 -16.51 7.05 3.97
CA MET A 1 -15.13 6.65 3.61
C MET A 1 -15.19 5.19 3.18
N LYS A 2 -14.58 4.83 2.03
CA LYS A 2 -14.49 3.42 1.62
C LYS A 2 -13.39 2.77 2.44
N LYS A 3 -13.64 1.58 2.97
CA LYS A 3 -12.66 0.82 3.75
C LYS A 3 -11.54 0.36 2.81
N ILE A 4 -10.28 0.66 3.14
CA ILE A 4 -9.13 0.09 2.45
C ILE A 4 -9.06 -1.41 2.77
N THR A 5 -8.81 -2.22 1.75
CA THR A 5 -8.63 -3.67 1.87
C THR A 5 -7.35 -4.10 1.19
N LYS A 6 -6.89 -5.32 1.47
CA LYS A 6 -5.72 -5.92 0.83
C LYS A 6 -5.81 -6.00 -0.71
N GLU A 7 -7.02 -5.99 -1.27
CA GLU A 7 -7.30 -6.01 -2.71
C GLU A 7 -7.37 -4.60 -3.32
N THR A 8 -7.31 -3.56 -2.50
CA THR A 8 -7.38 -2.18 -2.97
C THR A 8 -6.11 -1.86 -3.75
N PRO A 9 -6.21 -1.29 -4.98
CA PRO A 9 -5.05 -0.86 -5.74
C PRO A 9 -4.26 0.19 -4.96
N ILE A 10 -2.94 0.04 -4.86
CA ILE A 10 -2.07 0.98 -4.14
C ILE A 10 -2.25 2.39 -4.70
N LYS A 11 -2.27 2.54 -6.03
CA LYS A 11 -2.54 3.83 -6.68
C LYS A 11 -3.82 4.49 -6.18
N LYS A 12 -4.89 3.72 -5.99
CA LYS A 12 -6.16 4.24 -5.49
C LYS A 12 -6.05 4.70 -4.03
N ILE A 13 -5.31 3.95 -3.20
CA ILE A 13 -5.01 4.36 -1.82
C ILE A 13 -4.28 5.70 -1.83
N LEU A 14 -3.22 5.85 -2.63
CA LEU A 14 -2.45 7.10 -2.69
C LEU A 14 -3.24 8.29 -3.25
N ASP A 15 -4.11 8.05 -4.24
CA ASP A 15 -4.94 9.09 -4.88
C ASP A 15 -6.10 9.53 -3.97
N GLU A 16 -6.74 8.61 -3.23
CA GLU A 16 -7.88 8.91 -2.33
C GLU A 16 -7.43 9.30 -0.90
N HIS A 17 -6.25 8.84 -0.47
CA HIS A 17 -5.70 8.97 0.88
C HIS A 17 -4.22 9.37 0.86
N PRO A 18 -3.87 10.60 0.44
CA PRO A 18 -2.48 11.04 0.34
C PRO A 18 -1.73 10.98 1.69
N GLU A 19 -2.42 11.04 2.83
CA GLU A 19 -1.85 10.85 4.17
C GLU A 19 -1.19 9.48 4.37
N THR A 20 -1.62 8.46 3.61
CA THR A 20 -1.07 7.10 3.70
C THR A 20 0.33 6.98 3.07
N ILE A 21 0.76 7.97 2.28
CA ILE A 21 2.08 7.96 1.64
C ILE A 21 3.19 7.83 2.70
N GLU A 22 3.15 8.64 3.76
CA GLU A 22 4.18 8.60 4.81
C GLU A 22 4.15 7.27 5.59
N VAL A 23 2.96 6.72 5.83
CA VAL A 23 2.79 5.42 6.50
C VAL A 23 3.43 4.31 5.66
N LEU A 24 3.06 4.20 4.38
CA LEU A 24 3.58 3.17 3.48
C LEU A 24 5.11 3.31 3.29
N LEU A 25 5.62 4.54 3.19
CA LEU A 25 7.07 4.79 3.16
C LEU A 25 7.75 4.32 4.46
N GLY A 26 7.13 4.51 5.62
CA GLY A 26 7.61 4.02 6.92
C GLY A 26 7.75 2.50 6.98
N TYR A 27 6.87 1.77 6.28
CA TYR A 27 6.96 0.31 6.10
C TYR A 27 7.95 -0.12 4.99
N GLY A 28 8.63 0.82 4.34
CA GLY A 28 9.59 0.53 3.27
C GLY A 28 8.96 0.34 1.88
N LEU A 29 7.67 0.63 1.72
CA LEU A 29 7.00 0.63 0.42
C LEU A 29 7.28 1.94 -0.33
N ASN A 30 8.40 1.98 -1.06
CA ASN A 30 8.78 3.12 -1.92
C ASN A 30 8.05 3.13 -3.27
N CYS A 31 6.72 2.99 -3.25
CA CYS A 31 5.88 2.78 -4.44
C CYS A 31 5.94 3.91 -5.48
N VAL A 32 6.33 5.12 -5.09
CA VAL A 32 6.31 6.33 -5.93
C VAL A 32 7.26 6.25 -7.14
N ASN A 33 8.31 5.41 -7.05
CA ASN A 33 9.29 5.20 -8.14
C ASN A 33 9.23 3.83 -8.83
N CYS A 34 8.35 2.91 -8.40
CA CYS A 34 8.24 1.60 -9.03
C CYS A 34 7.26 1.69 -10.21
N ARG A 35 7.74 1.53 -11.45
CA ARG A 35 6.91 1.61 -12.67
C ARG A 35 5.75 0.60 -12.73
N PHE A 36 5.72 -0.39 -11.84
CA PHE A 36 4.68 -1.40 -11.75
C PHE A 36 3.68 -1.18 -10.62
N SER A 37 3.97 -0.29 -9.64
CA SER A 37 3.11 -0.05 -8.46
C SER A 37 1.72 0.51 -8.81
N ALA A 38 1.59 1.12 -9.99
CA ALA A 38 0.32 1.65 -10.48
C ALA A 38 -0.74 0.56 -10.70
N TYR A 39 -0.33 -0.70 -10.85
CA TYR A 39 -1.21 -1.84 -11.11
C TYR A 39 -1.27 -2.84 -9.94
N ASP A 40 -0.48 -2.64 -8.89
CA ASP A 40 -0.45 -3.53 -7.73
C ASP A 40 -1.59 -3.25 -6.74
N THR A 41 -2.10 -4.32 -6.13
CA THR A 41 -2.91 -4.23 -4.92
C THR A 41 -2.01 -4.10 -3.70
N LEU A 42 -2.57 -3.70 -2.56
CA LEU A 42 -1.81 -3.66 -1.31
C LEU A 42 -1.16 -5.02 -1.01
N GLU A 43 -1.90 -6.13 -1.16
CA GLU A 43 -1.37 -7.48 -0.93
C GLU A 43 -0.25 -7.84 -1.91
N SER A 44 -0.41 -7.59 -3.21
CA SER A 44 0.61 -7.94 -4.21
C SER A 44 1.88 -7.11 -4.04
N GLY A 45 1.73 -5.81 -3.77
CA GLY A 45 2.84 -4.92 -3.46
C GLY A 45 3.62 -5.40 -2.23
N LEU A 46 2.92 -5.74 -1.14
CA LEU A 46 3.58 -6.29 0.05
C LEU A 46 4.28 -7.62 -0.21
N LYS A 47 3.67 -8.54 -0.98
CA LYS A 47 4.28 -9.82 -1.37
C LYS A 47 5.59 -9.64 -2.12
N ILE A 48 5.62 -8.77 -3.12
CA ILE A 48 6.82 -8.49 -3.93
C ILE A 48 7.96 -7.96 -3.05
N HIS A 49 7.62 -7.20 -2.01
CA HIS A 49 8.56 -6.61 -1.07
C HIS A 49 8.84 -7.48 0.17
N GLY A 50 8.25 -8.68 0.29
CA GLY A 50 8.45 -9.57 1.43
C GLY A 50 7.75 -9.12 2.73
N LEU A 51 6.81 -8.19 2.64
CA LEU A 51 6.10 -7.53 3.75
C LEU A 51 4.67 -8.06 3.97
N GLU A 52 4.29 -9.17 3.31
CA GLU A 52 2.93 -9.74 3.45
C GLU A 52 2.55 -10.03 4.91
N HIS A 53 3.54 -10.41 5.73
CA HIS A 53 3.36 -10.68 7.15
C HIS A 53 2.96 -9.43 7.97
N GLU A 54 3.15 -8.23 7.44
CA GLU A 54 2.79 -6.95 8.06
C GLU A 54 1.44 -6.41 7.57
N LEU A 55 0.75 -7.09 6.65
CA LEU A 55 -0.49 -6.61 6.03
C LEU A 55 -1.55 -6.14 7.05
N GLU A 56 -1.78 -6.93 8.10
CA GLU A 56 -2.76 -6.62 9.15
C GLU A 56 -2.36 -5.40 10.01
N LEU A 57 -1.05 -5.15 10.14
CA LEU A 57 -0.55 -3.98 10.86
C LEU A 57 -0.70 -2.74 9.97
N ILE A 58 -0.28 -2.84 8.72
CA ILE A 58 -0.39 -1.76 7.74
C ILE A 58 -1.85 -1.33 7.57
N LEU A 59 -2.78 -2.27 7.43
CA LEU A 59 -4.23 -1.97 7.32
C LEU A 59 -4.81 -1.24 8.54
N LYS A 60 -4.17 -1.28 9.70
CA LYS A 60 -4.60 -0.52 10.89
C LYS A 60 -4.05 0.90 10.90
N ASP A 61 -2.94 1.12 10.21
CA ASP A 61 -2.26 2.42 10.12
C ASP A 61 -2.69 3.24 8.89
N LEU A 62 -3.38 2.61 7.93
CA LEU A 62 -4.02 3.25 6.76
C LEU A 62 -5.43 3.77 7.09
#